data_AF-A0A661AUL1-F1
#
_entry.id   AF-A0A661AUL1-F1
#
_cell.length_a   1.000
_cell.length_b   1.000
_cell.length_c   1.000
_cell.angle_alpha   90.00
_cell.angle_beta   90.00
_cell.angle_gamma   90.00
#
_symmetry.space_group_name_H-M   'P 1'
#
loop_
_entity.id
_entity.type
_entity.pdbx_description
1 polymer ?
#
loop_
_entity_poly.entity_id
_entity_poly.type
_entity_poly.pdbx_seq_one_letter_code
_entity_poly.pdbx_strand_id
1 'polypeptide(L)'
;MGEVRKNVKLSDDYDVNGKIYLNIIWHQHQPLYLDPVNDQLRGPWVRALATKDYYDMAATIGKYPDIHCTINLTSVLLFQLQEYYVDRLKPYVDLNKNRVDAKRYFAEMSGKTDPWIDMALKPTKDFTADDDAHLYKNPWNSFGISDVMLKRFPEYRKLKGKGKK
;
A
#
# COMPACT_ATOMS: atom_id res chain seq x y z
N MET A 1 -26.29 -16.46 -27.36
CA MET A 1 -27.40 -17.14 -26.65
C MET A 1 -26.85 -17.66 -25.34
N GLY A 2 -27.14 -16.99 -24.23
CA GLY A 2 -26.66 -17.41 -22.91
C GLY A 2 -27.50 -18.56 -22.39
N GLU A 3 -26.87 -19.64 -21.95
CA GLU A 3 -27.55 -20.70 -21.22
C GLU A 3 -28.18 -20.13 -19.95
N VAL A 4 -29.50 -20.20 -19.87
CA VAL A 4 -30.25 -19.92 -18.64
C VAL A 4 -29.84 -20.98 -17.64
N ARG A 5 -29.00 -20.61 -16.65
CA ARG A 5 -28.65 -21.52 -15.56
C ARG A 5 -29.95 -21.95 -14.87
N LYS A 6 -30.18 -23.27 -14.85
CA LYS A 6 -31.29 -23.97 -14.19
C LYS A 6 -31.55 -23.37 -12.81
N ASN A 7 -32.83 -23.29 -12.41
CA ASN A 7 -33.29 -22.97 -11.06
C ASN A 7 -32.41 -23.64 -9.99
N VAL A 8 -31.41 -22.92 -9.47
CA VAL A 8 -30.58 -23.39 -8.38
C VAL A 8 -31.41 -23.22 -7.12
N LYS A 9 -31.95 -24.32 -6.60
CA LYS A 9 -32.56 -24.35 -5.28
C LYS A 9 -31.41 -24.24 -4.27
N LEU A 10 -31.23 -23.07 -3.67
CA LEU A 10 -30.26 -22.90 -2.60
C LEU A 10 -30.80 -23.64 -1.36
N SER A 11 -30.11 -24.70 -0.95
CA SER A 11 -30.36 -25.43 0.30
C SER A 11 -29.03 -25.72 0.98
N ASP A 12 -29.02 -25.72 2.30
CA ASP A 12 -27.84 -26.05 3.11
C ASP A 12 -27.61 -27.57 3.26
N ASP A 13 -28.34 -28.38 2.47
CA ASP A 13 -28.17 -29.82 2.38
C ASP A 13 -26.99 -30.13 1.46
N TYR A 14 -25.82 -30.40 2.05
CA TYR A 14 -24.61 -30.79 1.34
C TYR A 14 -24.41 -32.32 1.40
N ASP A 15 -23.92 -32.90 0.31
CA ASP A 15 -23.50 -34.31 0.28
C ASP A 15 -22.34 -34.54 1.26
N VAL A 16 -22.58 -35.34 2.31
CA VAL A 16 -21.64 -35.56 3.42
C VAL A 16 -20.60 -36.63 3.05
N ASN A 17 -19.93 -36.45 1.90
CA ASN A 17 -18.92 -37.37 1.36
C ASN A 17 -17.48 -37.03 1.81
N GLY A 18 -17.33 -36.08 2.73
CA GLY A 18 -16.03 -35.62 3.24
C GLY A 18 -15.30 -34.59 2.38
N LYS A 19 -15.90 -34.15 1.26
CA LYS A 19 -15.33 -33.12 0.37
C LYS A 19 -15.75 -31.71 0.80
N ILE A 20 -14.78 -30.80 0.91
CA ILE A 20 -15.02 -29.38 1.15
C ILE A 20 -14.78 -28.60 -0.14
N TYR A 21 -15.73 -27.73 -0.50
CA TYR A 21 -15.56 -26.74 -1.54
C TYR A 21 -15.02 -25.45 -0.91
N LEU A 22 -13.79 -25.09 -1.25
CA LEU A 22 -13.12 -23.90 -0.74
C LEU A 22 -13.10 -22.80 -1.81
N ASN A 23 -13.49 -21.58 -1.42
CA ASN A 23 -13.31 -20.38 -2.22
C ASN A 23 -12.49 -19.36 -1.42
N ILE A 24 -11.28 -19.06 -1.88
CA ILE A 24 -10.42 -18.05 -1.27
C ILE A 24 -10.60 -16.73 -2.02
N ILE A 25 -10.99 -15.67 -1.30
CA ILE A 25 -11.15 -14.33 -1.86
C ILE A 25 -10.19 -13.38 -1.13
N TRP A 26 -9.29 -12.77 -1.90
CA TRP A 26 -8.39 -11.71 -1.43
C TRP A 26 -8.96 -10.36 -1.85
N HIS A 27 -9.39 -9.56 -0.87
CA HIS A 27 -9.88 -8.21 -1.11
C HIS A 27 -8.81 -7.18 -0.70
N GLN A 28 -8.19 -6.54 -1.69
CA GLN A 28 -7.17 -5.53 -1.47
C GLN A 28 -7.76 -4.13 -1.65
N HIS A 29 -7.78 -3.39 -0.55
CA HIS A 29 -8.34 -2.05 -0.47
C HIS A 29 -7.37 -1.10 0.24
N GLN A 30 -7.31 0.13 -0.26
CA GLN A 30 -6.76 1.28 0.45
C GLN A 30 -7.75 2.44 0.30
N PRO A 31 -8.00 3.23 1.35
CA PRO A 31 -8.84 4.42 1.22
C PRO A 31 -8.16 5.43 0.27
N LEU A 32 -8.93 6.42 -0.18
CA LEU A 32 -8.37 7.51 -0.97
C LEU A 32 -7.49 8.39 -0.08
N TYR A 33 -6.18 8.38 -0.31
CA TYR A 33 -5.21 9.22 0.40
C TYR A 33 -4.93 10.54 -0.32
N LEU A 34 -5.58 10.84 -1.45
CA LEU A 34 -5.40 12.07 -2.18
C LEU A 34 -5.69 13.31 -1.32
N ASP A 35 -4.73 14.23 -1.28
CA ASP A 35 -4.94 15.63 -0.96
C ASP A 35 -5.24 16.41 -2.24
N PRO A 36 -6.50 16.79 -2.51
CA PRO A 36 -6.84 17.49 -3.75
C PRO A 36 -6.30 18.92 -3.80
N VAL A 37 -5.94 19.52 -2.67
CA VAL A 37 -5.40 20.90 -2.62
C VAL A 37 -3.94 20.89 -3.05
N ASN A 38 -3.17 19.95 -2.52
CA ASN A 38 -1.75 19.82 -2.84
C ASN A 38 -1.48 18.94 -4.07
N ASP A 39 -2.48 18.15 -4.50
CA ASP A 39 -2.41 17.21 -5.61
C ASP A 39 -1.28 16.17 -5.40
N GLN A 40 -1.32 15.55 -4.21
CA GLN A 40 -0.38 14.52 -3.77
C GLN A 40 -1.08 13.54 -2.82
N LEU A 41 -0.44 12.40 -2.51
CA LEU A 41 -0.93 11.45 -1.51
C LEU A 41 -0.53 11.89 -0.09
N ARG A 42 -1.42 11.71 0.88
CA ARG A 42 -1.21 12.09 2.29
C ARG A 42 -0.53 11.02 3.14
N GLY A 43 -0.42 9.79 2.62
CA GLY A 43 0.05 8.65 3.38
C GLY A 43 0.82 7.66 2.51
N PRO A 44 1.77 6.92 3.10
CA PRO A 44 2.62 6.00 2.36
C PRO A 44 1.96 4.64 2.11
N TRP A 45 0.72 4.44 2.57
CA TRP A 45 0.11 3.12 2.73
C TRP A 45 -0.15 2.40 1.41
N VAL A 46 -0.48 3.14 0.34
CA VAL A 46 -0.65 2.57 -1.00
C VAL A 46 0.65 1.90 -1.45
N ARG A 47 1.78 2.59 -1.37
CA ARG A 47 3.10 2.02 -1.71
C ARG A 47 3.55 0.96 -0.72
N ALA A 48 3.40 1.22 0.58
CA ALA A 48 3.87 0.32 1.62
C ALA A 48 3.22 -1.06 1.50
N LEU A 49 1.92 -1.12 1.23
CA LEU A 49 1.21 -2.40 1.06
C LEU A 49 1.39 -2.98 -0.33
N ALA A 50 1.53 -2.15 -1.38
CA ALA A 50 1.84 -2.66 -2.72
C ALA A 50 3.20 -3.36 -2.81
N THR A 51 4.22 -2.79 -2.15
CA THR A 51 5.58 -3.35 -2.12
C THR A 51 5.72 -4.52 -1.16
N LYS A 52 4.85 -4.64 -0.16
CA LYS A 52 4.87 -5.70 0.84
C LYS A 52 4.00 -6.91 0.46
N ASP A 53 2.76 -6.69 0.03
CA ASP A 53 1.75 -7.74 0.03
C ASP A 53 1.23 -8.08 -1.38
N TYR A 54 0.96 -7.11 -2.24
CA TYR A 54 0.18 -7.38 -3.46
C TYR A 54 0.93 -8.25 -4.47
N TYR A 55 2.20 -7.93 -4.73
CA TYR A 55 3.04 -8.73 -5.61
C TYR A 55 3.35 -10.09 -4.99
N ASP A 56 3.83 -10.12 -3.74
CA ASP A 56 4.25 -11.35 -3.07
C ASP A 56 3.11 -12.37 -2.94
N MET A 57 1.88 -11.90 -2.66
CA MET A 57 0.68 -12.74 -2.66
C MET A 57 0.44 -13.38 -4.03
N ALA A 58 0.39 -12.58 -5.10
CA ALA A 58 0.14 -13.08 -6.45
C ALA A 58 1.26 -14.00 -6.95
N ALA A 59 2.52 -13.64 -6.69
CA ALA A 59 3.70 -14.44 -7.03
C ALA A 59 3.74 -15.78 -6.27
N THR A 60 3.24 -15.81 -5.03
CA THR A 60 3.13 -17.04 -4.25
C THR A 60 2.05 -17.95 -4.81
N ILE A 61 0.86 -17.42 -5.12
CA ILE A 61 -0.24 -18.19 -5.71
C ILE A 61 0.18 -18.79 -7.06
N GLY A 62 0.93 -18.05 -7.88
CA GLY A 62 1.44 -18.53 -9.17
C GLY A 62 2.30 -19.80 -9.10
N LYS A 63 2.83 -20.16 -7.92
CA LYS A 63 3.57 -21.41 -7.68
C LYS A 63 2.65 -22.63 -7.47
N TYR A 64 1.35 -22.43 -7.28
CA TYR A 64 0.36 -23.46 -6.96
C TYR A 64 -0.84 -23.38 -7.91
N PRO A 65 -0.69 -23.79 -9.18
CA PRO A 65 -1.73 -23.61 -10.21
C PRO A 65 -3.05 -24.34 -9.91
N ASP A 66 -3.02 -25.39 -9.07
CA ASP A 66 -4.22 -26.14 -8.66
C ASP A 66 -5.03 -25.42 -7.56
N ILE A 67 -4.48 -24.36 -6.95
CA ILE A 67 -5.21 -23.55 -5.96
C ILE A 67 -5.97 -22.45 -6.68
N HIS A 68 -7.30 -22.49 -6.58
CA HIS A 68 -8.16 -21.49 -7.18
C HIS A 68 -8.51 -20.40 -6.15
N CYS A 69 -8.27 -19.14 -6.49
CA CYS A 69 -8.64 -18.00 -5.67
C CYS A 69 -9.05 -16.80 -6.53
N THR A 70 -9.82 -15.89 -5.94
CA THR A 70 -10.19 -14.62 -6.55
C THR A 70 -9.40 -13.49 -5.88
N ILE A 71 -8.68 -12.70 -6.67
CA ILE A 71 -8.02 -11.47 -6.20
C ILE A 71 -8.83 -10.27 -6.68
N ASN A 72 -9.36 -9.51 -5.74
CA ASN A 72 -10.06 -8.26 -6.00
C ASN A 72 -9.15 -7.08 -5.60
N LEU A 73 -8.85 -6.21 -6.57
CA LEU A 73 -8.21 -4.92 -6.34
C LEU A 73 -9.27 -3.83 -6.51
N THR A 74 -9.51 -3.04 -5.47
CA THR A 74 -10.52 -1.96 -5.55
C THR A 74 -10.11 -0.87 -6.54
N SER A 75 -11.09 -0.23 -7.19
CA SER A 75 -10.84 0.84 -8.17
C SER A 75 -10.06 2.03 -7.56
N VAL A 76 -10.38 2.41 -6.32
CA VAL A 76 -9.67 3.47 -5.59
C VAL A 76 -8.20 3.12 -5.30
N LEU A 77 -7.89 1.84 -5.07
CA LEU A 77 -6.51 1.39 -4.93
C LEU A 77 -5.78 1.46 -6.28
N LEU A 78 -6.40 0.93 -7.34
CA LEU A 78 -5.83 0.94 -8.69
C LEU A 78 -5.56 2.35 -9.19
N PHE A 79 -6.50 3.28 -8.97
CA PHE A 79 -6.32 4.69 -9.33
C PHE A 79 -5.07 5.28 -8.68
N GLN A 80 -4.87 5.08 -7.37
CA GLN A 80 -3.73 5.65 -6.66
C GLN A 80 -2.40 5.02 -7.11
N LEU A 81 -2.39 3.70 -7.38
CA LEU A 81 -1.23 3.01 -7.93
C LEU A 81 -0.86 3.54 -9.32
N GLN A 82 -1.85 3.61 -10.20
CA GLN A 82 -1.67 4.03 -11.59
C GLN A 82 -1.23 5.50 -11.66
N GLU A 83 -1.99 6.41 -11.07
CA GLU A 83 -1.72 7.84 -11.17
C GLU A 83 -0.39 8.21 -10.49
N TYR A 84 -0.22 7.88 -9.20
CA TYR A 84 0.87 8.49 -8.40
C TYR A 84 2.20 7.73 -8.48
N TYR A 85 2.19 6.45 -8.86
CA TYR A 85 3.40 5.63 -8.90
C TYR A 85 3.75 5.12 -10.30
N VAL A 86 2.77 4.88 -11.16
CA VAL A 86 3.06 4.50 -12.55
C VAL A 86 3.22 5.77 -13.39
N ASP A 87 2.19 6.57 -13.55
CA ASP A 87 2.22 7.69 -14.49
C ASP A 87 3.13 8.83 -14.01
N ARG A 88 3.11 9.13 -12.70
CA ARG A 88 3.89 10.22 -12.11
C ARG A 88 5.33 9.86 -11.72
N LEU A 89 5.67 8.59 -11.49
CA LEU A 89 7.01 8.21 -11.02
C LEU A 89 7.80 7.37 -12.04
N LYS A 90 7.16 6.42 -12.74
CA LYS A 90 7.84 5.55 -13.72
C LYS A 90 8.66 6.30 -14.79
N PRO A 91 8.25 7.48 -15.30
CA PRO A 91 9.06 8.21 -16.30
C PRO A 91 10.47 8.60 -15.82
N TYR A 92 10.71 8.59 -14.51
CA TYR A 92 11.98 8.94 -13.88
C TYR A 92 12.77 7.70 -13.43
N VAL A 93 12.23 6.49 -13.60
CA VAL A 93 12.85 5.24 -13.13
C VAL A 93 13.44 4.47 -14.31
N ASP A 94 14.74 4.20 -14.26
CA ASP A 94 15.43 3.25 -15.14
C ASP A 94 15.52 1.89 -14.44
N LEU A 95 14.63 0.97 -14.84
CA LEU A 95 14.56 -0.38 -14.28
C LEU A 95 15.79 -1.22 -14.63
N ASN A 96 16.41 -0.99 -15.79
CA ASN A 96 17.59 -1.77 -16.22
C ASN A 96 18.83 -1.39 -15.43
N LYS A 97 18.95 -0.12 -15.07
CA LYS A 97 20.07 0.39 -14.25
C LYS A 97 19.78 0.39 -12.76
N ASN A 98 18.54 0.10 -12.36
CA ASN A 98 18.05 0.23 -11.00
C ASN A 98 18.36 1.63 -10.43
N ARG A 99 18.00 2.67 -11.17
CA ARG A 99 18.26 4.07 -10.81
C ARG A 99 17.03 4.94 -11.03
N VAL A 100 16.96 6.05 -10.30
CA VAL A 100 15.96 7.10 -10.49
C VAL A 100 16.69 8.39 -10.88
N ASP A 101 16.23 9.06 -11.93
CA ASP A 101 16.65 10.42 -12.27
C ASP A 101 16.01 11.41 -11.28
N ALA A 102 16.56 11.45 -10.08
CA ALA A 102 16.06 12.29 -8.99
C ALA A 102 16.09 13.77 -9.36
N LYS A 103 17.09 14.22 -10.14
CA LYS A 103 17.20 15.62 -10.55
C LYS A 103 16.00 16.02 -11.42
N ARG A 104 15.69 15.22 -12.43
CA ARG A 104 14.54 15.47 -13.30
C ARG A 104 13.22 15.29 -12.56
N TYR A 105 13.13 14.27 -11.71
CA TYR A 105 11.97 14.06 -10.84
C TYR A 105 11.68 15.29 -9.99
N PHE A 106 12.67 15.84 -9.27
CA PHE A 106 12.44 17.01 -8.43
C PHE A 106 12.08 18.26 -9.24
N ALA A 107 12.60 18.40 -10.46
CA ALA A 107 12.29 19.53 -11.33
C ALA A 107 10.83 19.50 -11.86
N GLU A 108 10.27 18.31 -12.07
CA GLU A 108 8.97 18.13 -12.72
C GLU A 108 7.85 17.71 -11.75
N MET A 109 8.17 16.94 -10.70
CA MET A 109 7.21 16.16 -9.91
C MET A 109 7.40 16.20 -8.39
N SER A 110 8.28 17.06 -7.86
CA SER A 110 8.39 17.20 -6.40
C SER A 110 7.05 17.64 -5.79
N GLY A 111 6.65 17.00 -4.68
CA GLY A 111 5.39 17.26 -3.99
C GLY A 111 4.14 16.87 -4.79
N LYS A 112 4.28 16.00 -5.80
CA LYS A 112 3.17 15.52 -6.64
C LYS A 112 2.91 14.02 -6.57
N THR A 113 3.66 13.29 -5.75
CA THR A 113 3.49 11.85 -5.54
C THR A 113 3.09 11.54 -4.10
N ASP A 114 3.74 10.58 -3.42
CA ASP A 114 3.69 10.45 -1.97
C ASP A 114 4.91 11.16 -1.35
N PRO A 115 4.79 11.91 -0.24
CA PRO A 115 5.90 12.65 0.37
C PRO A 115 7.11 11.78 0.78
N TRP A 116 6.93 10.48 0.97
CA TRP A 116 8.02 9.56 1.27
C TRP A 116 8.84 9.20 0.03
N ILE A 117 8.32 9.35 -1.19
CA ILE A 117 9.14 9.27 -2.43
C ILE A 117 10.12 10.44 -2.48
N ASP A 118 9.65 11.67 -2.23
CA ASP A 118 10.50 12.85 -2.19
C ASP A 118 11.59 12.67 -1.12
N MET A 119 11.24 12.22 0.08
CA MET A 119 12.23 11.92 1.14
C MET A 119 13.18 10.77 0.77
N ALA A 120 12.73 9.75 0.04
CA ALA A 120 13.59 8.63 -0.38
C ALA A 120 14.61 9.04 -1.46
N LEU A 121 14.30 10.05 -2.28
CA LEU A 121 15.17 10.56 -3.33
C LEU A 121 16.05 11.74 -2.87
N LYS A 122 15.73 12.35 -1.73
CA LYS A 122 16.42 13.50 -1.15
C LYS A 122 17.50 13.04 -0.17
N PRO A 123 18.75 13.55 -0.24
CA PRO A 123 19.75 13.27 0.80
C PRO A 123 19.27 13.77 2.17
N THR A 124 19.45 12.98 3.22
CA THR A 124 18.96 13.32 4.57
C THR A 124 19.51 14.63 5.13
N LYS A 125 20.73 15.02 4.71
CA LYS A 125 21.32 16.33 5.10
C LYS A 125 20.54 17.53 4.57
N ASP A 126 19.73 17.32 3.53
CA ASP A 126 18.95 18.35 2.85
C ASP A 126 17.46 18.30 3.27
N PHE A 127 17.12 17.51 4.29
CA PHE A 127 15.76 17.44 4.82
C PHE A 127 15.33 18.76 5.45
N THR A 128 14.13 19.19 5.13
CA THR A 128 13.49 20.38 5.70
C THR A 128 12.77 20.04 7.00
N ALA A 129 12.29 21.07 7.70
CA ALA A 129 11.42 20.87 8.86
C ALA A 129 10.12 20.12 8.50
N ASP A 130 9.64 20.24 7.26
CA ASP A 130 8.46 19.54 6.76
C ASP A 130 8.77 18.06 6.49
N ASP A 131 9.94 17.74 5.92
CA ASP A 131 10.39 16.35 5.76
C ASP A 131 10.47 15.66 7.15
N ASP A 132 11.12 16.31 8.12
CA ASP A 132 11.18 15.82 9.50
C ASP A 132 9.76 15.67 10.12
N ALA A 133 8.85 16.61 9.85
CA ALA A 133 7.47 16.50 10.33
C ALA A 133 6.74 15.27 9.75
N HIS A 134 7.02 14.87 8.50
CA HIS A 134 6.46 13.65 7.93
C HIS A 134 6.95 12.38 8.63
N LEU A 135 8.17 12.38 9.16
CA LEU A 135 8.73 11.24 9.89
C LEU A 135 8.33 11.17 11.35
N TYR A 136 8.14 12.32 12.00
CA TYR A 136 8.02 12.41 13.46
C TYR A 136 6.68 12.95 13.98
N LYS A 137 5.92 13.70 13.18
CA LYS A 137 4.81 14.53 13.71
C LYS A 137 3.43 14.21 13.12
N ASN A 138 3.34 13.65 11.92
CA ASN A 138 2.04 13.37 11.31
C ASN A 138 1.34 12.14 11.95
N PRO A 139 0.04 11.90 11.72
CA PRO A 139 -0.65 10.73 12.29
C PRO A 139 -0.10 9.36 11.87
N TRP A 140 0.73 9.33 10.82
CA TRP A 140 1.34 8.14 10.22
C TRP A 140 2.85 8.05 10.50
N ASN A 141 3.33 8.79 11.52
CA ASN A 141 4.74 8.91 11.81
C ASN A 141 5.31 7.62 12.44
N SER A 142 6.63 7.45 12.38
CA SER A 142 7.31 6.23 12.87
C SER A 142 7.22 6.01 14.39
N PHE A 143 6.71 6.99 15.13
CA PHE A 143 6.52 6.99 16.58
C PHE A 143 5.04 7.07 16.99
N GLY A 144 4.11 6.94 16.02
CA GLY A 144 2.66 7.04 16.19
C GLY A 144 2.07 5.82 16.88
N ILE A 145 2.54 5.50 18.09
CA ILE A 145 1.98 4.44 18.93
C ILE A 145 0.86 5.04 19.79
N SER A 146 -0.33 4.45 19.71
CA SER A 146 -1.49 4.85 20.53
C SER A 146 -1.23 4.67 22.02
N ASP A 147 -1.89 5.45 22.86
CA ASP A 147 -1.73 5.33 24.32
C ASP A 147 -2.15 3.96 24.87
N VAL A 148 -3.10 3.29 24.20
CA VAL A 148 -3.49 1.90 24.50
C VAL A 148 -2.31 0.95 24.31
N MET A 149 -1.58 1.07 23.19
CA MET A 149 -0.42 0.24 22.90
C MET A 149 0.75 0.58 23.83
N LEU A 150 0.96 1.86 24.16
CA LEU A 150 1.98 2.28 25.13
C LEU A 150 1.70 1.76 26.55
N LYS A 151 0.42 1.64 26.93
CA LYS A 151 0.04 1.04 28.22
C LYS A 151 0.33 -0.47 28.24
N ARG A 152 0.13 -1.16 27.11
CA ARG A 152 0.34 -2.60 26.99
C ARG A 152 1.82 -2.99 26.91
N PHE A 153 2.66 -2.13 26.34
CA PHE A 153 4.09 -2.36 26.16
C PHE A 153 4.90 -1.22 26.80
N PRO A 154 5.19 -1.29 28.11
CA PRO A 154 5.86 -0.22 28.85
C PRO A 154 7.27 0.11 28.33
N GLU A 155 7.91 -0.80 27.61
CA GLU A 155 9.17 -0.59 26.89
C GLU A 155 9.05 0.52 25.85
N TYR A 156 7.94 0.56 25.09
CA TYR A 156 7.69 1.65 24.13
C TYR A 156 7.50 2.99 24.84
N ARG A 157 6.86 2.99 26.02
CA ARG A 157 6.76 4.21 26.84
C ARG A 157 8.15 4.71 27.28
N LYS A 158 9.09 3.82 27.59
CA LYS A 158 10.49 4.19 27.93
C LYS A 158 11.24 4.81 26.75
N LEU A 159 10.85 4.50 25.52
CA LEU A 159 11.43 5.06 24.29
C LEU A 159 10.75 6.37 23.87
N LYS A 160 9.49 6.60 24.27
CA LYS A 160 8.74 7.83 23.96
C LYS A 160 9.47 9.05 24.54
N GLY A 161 10.00 9.89 23.65
CA GLY A 161 10.74 11.12 24.01
C GLY A 161 12.27 11.03 23.90
N LYS A 162 12.86 9.84 23.72
CA LYS A 162 14.32 9.66 23.57
C LYS A 162 14.88 10.03 22.19
N GLY A 163 14.02 10.32 21.22
CA GLY A 163 14.38 10.72 19.85
C GLY A 163 13.93 12.13 19.48
N LYS A 164 13.63 13.00 20.47
CA LYS A 164 13.34 14.40 20.18
C LYS A 164 14.65 15.09 19.79
N LYS A 165 14.73 15.57 18.54
CA LYS A 165 15.62 16.69 18.20
C LYS A 165 15.07 17.96 18.85
#